data_AF-S0DFJ9-F1
#
_entry.id   AF-S0DFJ9-F1
#
_cell.length_a   1.000
_cell.length_b   1.000
_cell.length_c   1.000
_cell.angle_alpha   90.00
_cell.angle_beta   90.00
_cell.angle_gamma   90.00
#
_symmetry.space_group_name_H-M   'P 1'
#
loop_
_entity.id
_entity.type
_entity.pdbx_description
1 polymer ?
#
loop_
_entity_poly.entity_id
_entity_poly.type
_entity_poly.pdbx_seq_one_letter_code
_entity_poly.pdbx_strand_id
1 'polypeptide(L)' 'MACRHGDKWYITGSNAEQQINTLTLFLPWLAGEELPVIYDKEDRTAGIKTATVDNEGRLVIKMQALGGIAITTK' A
#
# COMPACT_ATOMS: atom_id res chain seq x y z
N MET A 1 4.30 -2.64 -7.80
CA MET A 1 3.61 -3.35 -8.90
C MET A 1 2.13 -3.41 -8.59
N ALA A 2 1.26 -3.35 -9.60
CA ALA A 2 -0.17 -3.54 -9.44
C ALA A 2 -0.66 -4.56 -10.48
N CYS A 3 -1.35 -5.60 -10.03
CA CYS A 3 -1.90 -6.67 -10.87
C CYS A 3 -3.39 -6.83 -10.58
N ARG A 4 -4.16 -7.23 -11.59
CA ARG A 4 -5.61 -7.48 -11.47
C ARG A 4 -5.93 -8.92 -11.86
N HIS A 5 -6.82 -9.57 -11.11
CA HIS A 5 -7.43 -10.85 -11.46
C HIS A 5 -8.94 -10.78 -11.18
N GLY A 6 -9.77 -10.94 -12.22
CA GLY A 6 -11.20 -10.63 -12.11
C GLY A 6 -11.38 -9.16 -11.73
N ASP A 7 -12.12 -8.89 -10.65
CA ASP A 7 -12.31 -7.54 -10.10
C ASP A 7 -11.36 -7.21 -8.96
N LYS A 8 -10.47 -8.14 -8.61
CA LYS A 8 -9.56 -7.99 -7.48
C LYS A 8 -8.22 -7.43 -7.92
N TRP A 9 -7.78 -6.37 -7.24
CA TRP A 9 -6.44 -5.79 -7.40
C TRP A 9 -5.51 -6.25 -6.29
N TYR A 10 -4.25 -6.48 -6.68
CA TYR A 10 -3.13 -6.80 -5.81
C TYR A 10 -2.03 -5.78 -6.05
N ILE A 11 -1.72 -4.98 -5.04
CA ILE A 11 -0.72 -3.91 -5.14
C ILE A 11 0.38 -4.22 -4.14
N THR A 12 1.63 -4.25 -4.61
CA THR A 12 2.80 -4.56 -3.79
C THR A 12 3.90 -3.53 -4.00
N GLY A 13 4.68 -3.29 -2.95
CA GLY A 13 5.82 -2.39 -2.96
C GLY A 13 6.90 -2.86 -2.00
N SER A 14 8.15 -2.60 -2.34
CA SER A 14 9.33 -2.87 -1.51
C SER A 14 10.19 -1.62 -1.45
N ASN A 15 10.66 -1.28 -0.26
CA ASN A 15 11.62 -0.23 -0.03
C ASN A 15 13.01 -0.86 0.15
N ALA A 16 13.90 -0.70 -0.81
CA ALA A 16 15.27 -1.20 -0.73
C ALA A 16 16.24 -0.20 -0.04
N GLU A 17 15.77 0.97 0.36
CA GLU A 17 16.58 1.97 1.03
C GLU A 17 16.79 1.62 2.51
N GLN A 18 17.87 2.14 3.10
CA GLN A 18 18.15 2.03 4.54
C GLN A 18 17.37 3.04 5.40
N GLN A 19 16.45 3.79 4.79
CA GLN A 19 15.63 4.81 5.43
C GLN A 19 14.15 4.59 5.10
N ILE A 20 13.26 5.21 5.89
CA ILE A 20 11.83 5.22 5.63
C ILE A 20 11.56 5.93 4.31
N ASN A 21 10.71 5.33 3.47
CA ASN A 21 10.27 5.93 2.21
C ASN A 21 8.75 6.13 2.23
N THR A 22 8.30 7.33 1.83
CA THR A 22 6.88 7.65 1.66
C THR A 22 6.60 7.83 0.17
N LEU A 23 5.72 6.99 -0.36
CA LEU A 23 5.29 7.04 -1.75
C LEU A 23 3.81 7.41 -1.84
N THR A 24 3.49 8.30 -2.78
CA THR A 24 2.12 8.58 -3.19
C THR A 24 1.81 7.80 -4.47
N LEU A 25 0.91 6.83 -4.39
CA LEU A 25 0.44 6.04 -5.52
C LEU A 25 -0.79 6.71 -6.12
N PHE A 26 -0.88 6.74 -7.45
CA PHE A 26 -2.07 7.19 -8.16
C PHE A 26 -2.85 5.98 -8.68
N LEU A 27 -4.02 5.74 -8.08
CA LEU A 27 -4.92 4.62 -8.26
C LEU A 27 -6.36 5.13 -8.50
N PRO A 28 -6.62 5.88 -9.60
CA PRO A 28 -7.90 6.55 -9.83
C PRO A 28 -9.12 5.60 -9.90
N TRP A 29 -8.90 4.33 -10.23
CA TRP A 29 -9.95 3.31 -10.25
C TRP A 29 -10.35 2.79 -8.86
N LEU A 30 -9.68 3.22 -7.79
CA LEU A 30 -10.02 2.89 -6.40
C LEU A 30 -10.37 4.14 -5.59
N ALA A 31 -10.68 5.28 -6.24
CA ALA A 31 -10.96 6.53 -5.54
C ALA A 31 -12.11 6.35 -4.52
N GLY A 32 -11.90 6.81 -3.28
CA GLY A 32 -12.85 6.68 -2.18
C GLY A 32 -12.88 5.33 -1.48
N GLU A 33 -12.13 4.33 -1.94
CA GLU A 33 -12.09 2.99 -1.33
C GLU A 33 -11.21 2.95 -0.07
N GLU A 34 -11.63 2.12 0.88
CA GLU A 34 -10.83 1.73 2.05
C GLU A 34 -10.17 0.37 1.82
N LEU A 35 -8.84 0.36 1.82
CA LEU A 35 -8.05 -0.82 1.46
C LEU A 35 -7.27 -1.35 2.68
N PRO A 36 -7.28 -2.67 2.93
CA PRO A 36 -6.38 -3.27 3.91
C PRO A 36 -4.94 -3.27 3.37
N VAL A 37 -4.02 -2.81 4.21
CA VAL A 37 -2.59 -2.75 3.93
C VAL A 37 -1.86 -3.63 4.94
N ILE A 38 -1.21 -4.69 4.44
CA ILE A 38 -0.20 -5.43 5.17
C ILE A 38 1.11 -4.63 5.07
N TYR A 39 1.75 -4.35 6.19
CA TYR A 39 2.95 -3.51 6.26
C TYR A 39 3.90 -3.96 7.38
N ASP A 40 5.16 -3.56 7.29
CA ASP A 40 6.12 -3.76 8.36
C ASP A 40 6.00 -2.68 9.45
N LYS A 41 5.83 -3.12 10.70
CA LYS A 41 5.89 -2.24 11.88
C LYS A 41 7.33 -1.84 12.21
N GLU A 42 7.49 -0.91 13.14
CA GLU A 42 8.81 -0.45 13.60
C GLU A 42 9.64 -1.58 14.24
N ASP A 43 8.99 -2.54 14.89
CA ASP A 43 9.61 -3.75 15.45
C ASP A 43 9.90 -4.85 14.41
N ARG A 44 9.69 -4.56 13.11
CA ARG A 44 9.85 -5.46 11.97
C ARG A 44 8.87 -6.64 11.93
N THR A 45 7.82 -6.63 12.74
CA THR A 45 6.71 -7.58 12.61
C THR A 45 5.68 -7.11 11.60
N ALA A 46 4.91 -8.04 11.04
CA ALA A 46 3.81 -7.70 10.15
C ALA A 46 2.65 -7.04 10.92
N GLY A 47 2.07 -6.00 10.33
CA GLY A 47 0.85 -5.36 10.77
C GLY A 47 -0.18 -5.27 9.65
N ILE A 48 -1.45 -5.06 10.04
CA ILE A 48 -2.54 -4.74 9.13
C ILE A 48 -3.14 -3.40 9.57
N LYS A 49 -3.37 -2.51 8.61
CA LYS A 49 -4.10 -1.26 8.82
C LYS A 49 -5.01 -0.98 7.62
N THR A 50 -6.00 -0.13 7.80
CA THR A 50 -6.80 0.40 6.69
C THR A 50 -6.15 1.69 6.18
N ALA A 51 -6.10 1.84 4.85
CA ALA A 51 -5.70 3.09 4.20
C ALA A 51 -6.76 3.50 3.17
N THR A 52 -7.11 4.77 3.17
CA THR A 52 -8.12 5.34 2.26
C THR A 52 -7.45 5.89 1.02
N VAL A 53 -7.96 5.52 -0.15
CA VAL A 53 -7.64 6.22 -1.40
C VAL A 53 -8.50 7.47 -1.45
N ASP A 54 -7.88 8.64 -1.58
CA ASP A 54 -8.65 9.88 -1.62
C ASP A 54 -9.54 9.98 -2.87
N ASN A 55 -10.42 10.98 -2.90
CA ASN A 55 -11.34 11.21 -4.01
C ASN A 55 -10.63 11.56 -5.33
N GLU A 56 -9.36 11.94 -5.27
CA GLU A 56 -8.52 12.19 -6.45
C GLU A 56 -7.77 10.92 -6.88
N GLY A 57 -7.99 9.79 -6.21
CA GLY A 57 -7.35 8.52 -6.51
C GLY A 57 -5.97 8.35 -5.92
N ARG A 58 -5.55 9.14 -4.93
CA ARG A 58 -4.19 9.07 -4.35
C ARG A 58 -4.18 8.25 -3.07
N LEU A 59 -3.17 7.42 -2.95
CA LEU A 59 -2.91 6.61 -1.76
C LEU A 59 -1.50 6.85 -1.25
N VAL A 60 -1.38 7.35 -0.02
CA VAL A 60 -0.08 7.59 0.61
C VAL A 60 0.35 6.36 1.41
N ILE A 61 1.52 5.82 1.08
CA ILE A 61 2.10 4.64 1.73
C ILE A 61 3.47 4.99 2.32
N LYS A 62 3.61 4.73 3.62
CA LYS A 62 4.88 4.79 4.34
C LYS A 62 5.44 3.37 4.50
N MET A 63 6.66 3.14 4.02
CA MET A 63 7.39 1.88 4.15
C MET A 63 8.60 2.06 5.06
N GLN A 64 8.83 1.10 5.95
CA GLN A 64 10.05 1.07 6.76
C GLN A 64 11.28 0.81 5.88
N ALA A 65 12.47 1.13 6.41
CA ALA A 65 13.73 0.76 5.77
C ALA A 65 13.79 -0.75 5.52
N LEU A 66 14.20 -1.15 4.30
CA LEU A 66 14.28 -2.56 3.88
C LEU A 66 12.96 -3.34 4.01
N GLY A 67 11.82 -2.65 4.10
CA GLY A 67 10.50 -3.23 4.27
C GLY A 67 9.65 -3.23 3.00
N GLY A 68 8.35 -3.46 3.14
CA GLY A 68 7.41 -3.45 2.04
C GLY A 68 5.95 -3.38 2.47
N ILE A 69 5.08 -3.51 1.47
CA ILE A 69 3.63 -3.52 1.62
C ILE A 69 2.97 -4.49 0.64
N ALA A 70 1.81 -4.99 1.06
CA ALA A 70 0.86 -5.69 0.19
C ALA A 70 -0.57 -5.18 0.47
N ILE A 71 -1.31 -4.93 -0.59
CA ILE A 71 -2.68 -4.41 -0.57
C ILE A 71 -3.53 -5.28 -1.47
N THR A 72 -4.73 -5.64 -1.00
CA THR A 72 -5.72 -6.32 -1.83
C THR A 72 -7.07 -5.65 -1.73
N THR A 73 -7.75 -5.45 -2.85
CA THR A 73 -9.17 -5.04 -2.81
C THR A 73 -10.05 -6.19 -2.34
N LYS A 74 -11.27 -5.87 -1.92
CA LYS A 74 -12.30 -6.88 -1.64
C LYS A 74 -12.59 -7.69 -2.90
#